data_AF-A0A933UEL7-F1
#
_entry.id   AF-A0A933UEL7-F1
#
_cell.length_a   1.000
_cell.length_b   1.000
_cell.length_c   1.000
_cell.angle_alpha   90.00
_cell.angle_beta   90.00
_cell.angle_gamma   90.00
#
_symmetry.space_group_name_H-M   'P 1'
#
loop_
_entity.id
_entity.type
_entity.pdbx_description
1 polymer ?
#
loop_
_entity_poly.entity_id
_entity_poly.type
_entity_poly.pdbx_seq_one_letter_code
_entity_poly.pdbx_strand_id
1 'polypeptide(L)'
;MCTVTFIPRRTGYHLAMNRDEKLTRVAALPPKKHRVGDRVVIFPSEPGGGSWIALNDSGACLALINWYSAARRVSTVAFSRGRVVKAVSSASSPGSVESALTREPLARMSPFRLVGLFPATHEIVEWRWDLKALRRRNHRWKAQQWISSGFDEPAAQRIRSRTFRRAMRQRTAGKLDWLRRLHRSHAPDAGPFSTCMHRADAATVSYTEVSVFSKRARMHYQPGIACQTSARAGRQVLLRLSKPVGGRASQDGCSQEGKPGHADQFLGASSGTHQIQTGVPCDSSPVKRI
;
A
#
# COMPACT_ATOMS: atom_id res chain seq x y z
N MET A 1 -0.32 -14.55 -7.04
CA MET A 1 0.91 -13.73 -7.21
C MET A 1 0.45 -12.38 -7.73
N CYS A 2 1.14 -11.28 -7.42
CA CYS A 2 0.58 -9.96 -7.72
C CYS A 2 1.66 -8.89 -7.88
N THR A 3 1.35 -7.84 -8.65
CA THR A 3 2.05 -6.55 -8.64
C THR A 3 1.08 -5.44 -8.31
N VAL A 4 1.37 -4.68 -7.27
CA VAL A 4 0.56 -3.56 -6.78
C VAL A 4 1.35 -2.28 -6.94
N THR A 5 0.82 -1.29 -7.66
CA THR A 5 1.45 0.02 -7.87
C THR A 5 0.56 1.11 -7.30
N PHE A 6 1.08 1.89 -6.37
CA PHE A 6 0.43 3.07 -5.78
C PHE A 6 1.00 4.35 -6.39
N ILE A 7 0.12 5.29 -6.72
CA ILE A 7 0.43 6.62 -7.25
C ILE A 7 -0.35 7.67 -6.45
N PRO A 8 0.33 8.51 -5.65
CA PRO A 8 -0.35 9.60 -4.95
C PRO A 8 -0.79 10.68 -5.95
N ARG A 9 -1.87 11.39 -5.61
CA ARG A 9 -2.34 12.56 -6.34
C ARG A 9 -2.47 13.73 -5.38
N ARG A 10 -2.63 14.94 -5.92
CA ARG A 10 -3.00 16.14 -5.13
C ARG A 10 -4.26 15.89 -4.28
N THR A 11 -5.20 15.12 -4.81
CA THR A 11 -6.42 14.70 -4.12
C THR A 11 -6.64 13.21 -4.36
N GLY A 12 -6.55 12.41 -3.30
CA GLY A 12 -6.67 10.95 -3.35
C GLY A 12 -5.47 10.26 -4.02
N TYR A 13 -5.72 9.17 -4.73
CA TYR A 13 -4.67 8.32 -5.31
C TYR A 13 -5.19 7.42 -6.44
N HIS A 14 -4.25 6.84 -7.19
CA HIS A 14 -4.48 5.66 -8.02
C HIS A 14 -3.75 4.46 -7.43
N LEU A 15 -4.40 3.30 -7.47
CA LEU A 15 -3.79 2.01 -7.15
C LEU A 15 -4.14 1.05 -8.29
N ALA A 16 -3.15 0.31 -8.77
CA ALA A 16 -3.37 -0.76 -9.73
C ALA A 16 -2.79 -2.07 -9.23
N MET A 17 -3.46 -3.18 -9.54
CA MET A 17 -3.08 -4.51 -9.10
C MET A 17 -3.26 -5.51 -10.24
N ASN A 18 -2.16 -6.10 -10.70
CA ASN A 18 -2.21 -7.33 -11.50
C ASN A 18 -2.34 -8.52 -10.56
N ARG A 19 -3.21 -9.46 -10.93
CA ARG A 19 -3.30 -10.77 -10.29
C ARG A 19 -2.78 -11.82 -11.25
N ASP A 20 -1.67 -12.42 -10.85
CA ASP A 20 -0.96 -13.50 -11.52
C ASP A 20 -1.39 -14.85 -10.89
N GLU A 21 -1.94 -15.74 -11.71
CA GLU A 21 -2.57 -16.99 -11.25
C GLU A 21 -2.49 -18.10 -12.32
N LYS A 22 -2.66 -19.36 -11.90
CA LYS A 22 -2.75 -20.51 -12.81
C LYS A 22 -3.90 -20.34 -13.80
N LEU A 23 -3.68 -20.73 -15.06
CA LEU A 23 -4.70 -20.66 -16.11
C LEU A 23 -5.90 -21.60 -15.84
N THR A 24 -5.66 -22.67 -15.07
CA THR A 24 -6.72 -23.63 -14.66
C THR A 24 -7.58 -23.11 -13.51
N ARG A 25 -7.23 -21.99 -12.88
CA ARG A 25 -8.02 -21.44 -11.78
C ARG A 25 -9.29 -20.80 -12.33
N VAL A 26 -10.43 -21.15 -11.72
CA VAL A 26 -11.73 -20.56 -12.06
C VAL A 26 -11.65 -19.03 -12.02
N ALA A 27 -12.20 -18.40 -13.05
CA ALA A 27 -12.21 -16.95 -13.19
C ALA A 27 -12.89 -16.29 -11.98
N ALA A 28 -12.29 -15.20 -11.50
CA ALA A 28 -12.85 -14.43 -10.40
C ALA A 28 -14.03 -13.57 -10.87
N LEU A 29 -14.96 -13.32 -9.94
CA LEU A 29 -16.15 -12.52 -10.15
C LEU A 29 -15.82 -11.02 -10.12
N PRO A 30 -16.49 -10.21 -10.96
CA PRO A 30 -16.29 -8.77 -11.00
C PRO A 30 -16.72 -8.11 -9.69
N PRO A 31 -16.23 -6.88 -9.41
CA PRO A 31 -16.52 -6.20 -8.17
C PRO A 31 -18.01 -5.89 -8.02
N LYS A 32 -18.50 -6.06 -6.78
CA LYS A 32 -19.84 -5.65 -6.36
C LYS A 32 -19.74 -4.77 -5.12
N LYS A 33 -20.82 -4.04 -4.81
CA LYS A 33 -20.97 -3.33 -3.54
C LYS A 33 -21.45 -4.31 -2.49
N HIS A 34 -20.88 -4.21 -1.30
CA HIS A 34 -21.22 -4.98 -0.12
C HIS A 34 -21.37 -4.04 1.06
N ARG A 35 -22.27 -4.36 1.98
CA ARG A 35 -22.33 -3.73 3.30
C ARG A 35 -21.57 -4.60 4.28
N VAL A 36 -20.53 -4.06 4.91
CA VAL A 36 -19.69 -4.78 5.88
C VAL A 36 -19.62 -3.91 7.13
N GLY A 37 -20.36 -4.31 8.17
CA GLY A 37 -20.63 -3.43 9.30
C GLY A 37 -21.39 -2.18 8.86
N ASP A 38 -20.90 -1.02 9.26
CA ASP A 38 -21.44 0.31 8.93
C ASP A 38 -20.97 0.85 7.58
N ARG A 39 -19.99 0.20 6.92
CA ARG A 39 -19.39 0.68 5.68
C ARG A 39 -19.93 0.02 4.42
N VAL A 40 -19.93 0.80 3.33
CA VAL A 40 -20.05 0.28 1.98
C VAL A 40 -18.64 -0.02 1.43
N VAL A 41 -18.46 -1.25 0.98
CA VAL A 41 -17.20 -1.79 0.47
C VAL A 41 -17.39 -2.30 -0.95
N ILE A 42 -16.39 -2.15 -1.80
CA ILE A 42 -16.32 -2.75 -3.13
C ILE A 42 -15.09 -3.64 -3.26
N PHE A 43 -15.27 -4.87 -3.77
CA PHE A 43 -14.18 -5.79 -4.08
C PHE A 43 -14.61 -6.81 -5.14
N PRO A 44 -13.70 -7.27 -6.02
CA PRO A 44 -13.90 -8.52 -6.76
C PRO A 44 -13.77 -9.71 -5.82
N SER A 45 -14.31 -10.87 -6.20
CA SER A 45 -14.27 -12.06 -5.35
C SER A 45 -13.95 -13.33 -6.11
N GLU A 46 -13.27 -14.25 -5.46
CA GLU A 46 -13.19 -15.65 -5.91
C GLU A 46 -14.57 -16.31 -5.82
N PRO A 47 -14.90 -17.29 -6.68
CA PRO A 47 -16.11 -18.10 -6.52
C PRO A 47 -16.22 -18.75 -5.13
N GLY A 48 -15.09 -19.18 -4.56
CA GLY A 48 -15.01 -19.74 -3.20
C GLY A 48 -15.04 -18.71 -2.05
N GLY A 49 -15.38 -17.45 -2.31
CA GLY A 49 -15.73 -16.50 -1.23
C GLY A 49 -14.58 -15.68 -0.60
N GLY A 50 -13.45 -15.51 -1.28
CA GLY A 50 -12.33 -14.64 -0.86
C GLY A 50 -12.12 -13.43 -1.77
N SER A 51 -11.29 -12.46 -1.35
CA SER A 51 -10.84 -11.34 -2.19
C SER A 51 -9.36 -11.03 -1.98
N TRP A 52 -8.72 -10.36 -2.93
CA TRP A 52 -7.33 -9.91 -2.84
C TRP A 52 -7.19 -8.39 -2.75
N ILE A 53 -8.28 -7.64 -2.99
CA ILE A 53 -8.30 -6.18 -2.92
C ILE A 53 -9.69 -5.68 -2.55
N ALA A 54 -9.78 -4.75 -1.61
CA ALA A 54 -11.03 -4.11 -1.23
C ALA A 54 -10.84 -2.60 -1.09
N LEU A 55 -11.87 -1.83 -1.43
CA LEU A 55 -11.97 -0.38 -1.25
C LEU A 55 -13.26 -0.08 -0.48
N ASN A 56 -13.19 0.75 0.56
CA ASN A 56 -14.38 1.18 1.29
C ASN A 56 -14.67 2.68 1.12
N ASP A 57 -15.82 3.10 1.64
CA ASP A 57 -16.33 4.46 1.55
C ASP A 57 -15.56 5.49 2.39
N SER A 58 -14.56 5.12 3.18
CA SER A 58 -13.58 6.08 3.72
C SER A 58 -12.51 6.47 2.69
N GLY A 59 -12.45 5.75 1.57
CA GLY A 59 -11.35 5.83 0.61
C GLY A 59 -10.17 4.92 0.96
N ALA A 60 -10.25 4.18 2.08
CA ALA A 60 -9.24 3.20 2.44
C ALA A 60 -9.27 2.00 1.49
N CYS A 61 -8.09 1.56 1.06
CA CYS A 61 -7.94 0.39 0.20
C CYS A 61 -6.95 -0.59 0.79
N LEU A 62 -7.34 -1.87 0.81
CA LEU A 62 -6.60 -2.98 1.41
C LEU A 62 -6.31 -3.98 0.29
N ALA A 63 -5.03 -4.21 -0.01
CA ALA A 63 -4.58 -5.13 -1.05
C ALA A 63 -3.64 -6.17 -0.48
N LEU A 64 -3.91 -7.45 -0.72
CA LEU A 64 -3.10 -8.55 -0.23
C LEU A 64 -2.25 -9.14 -1.36
N ILE A 65 -0.96 -9.28 -1.10
CA ILE A 65 -0.04 -10.02 -1.95
C ILE A 65 0.55 -11.20 -1.17
N ASN A 66 0.90 -12.24 -1.91
CA ASN A 66 1.57 -13.40 -1.33
C ASN A 66 2.99 -13.02 -0.89
N TRP A 67 3.56 -13.82 0.01
CA TRP A 67 4.96 -13.68 0.40
C TRP A 67 5.68 -15.02 0.22
N TYR A 68 6.12 -15.30 -0.99
CA TYR A 68 6.73 -16.59 -1.33
C TYR A 68 8.18 -16.70 -0.85
N SER A 69 8.87 -15.58 -0.67
CA SER A 69 10.23 -15.58 -0.12
C SER A 69 10.29 -15.82 1.40
N ALA A 70 9.14 -15.94 2.07
CA ALA A 70 9.13 -16.32 3.48
C ALA A 70 9.49 -17.81 3.61
N ALA A 71 10.49 -18.11 4.45
CA ALA A 71 11.07 -19.46 4.54
C ALA A 71 10.09 -20.55 5.00
N ARG A 72 9.01 -20.18 5.70
CA ARG A 72 8.08 -21.11 6.34
C ARG A 72 6.83 -21.33 5.47
N ARG A 73 6.39 -22.58 5.36
CA ARG A 73 5.11 -22.98 4.76
C ARG A 73 4.20 -23.55 5.83
N VAL A 74 2.88 -23.40 5.64
CA VAL A 74 1.89 -24.03 6.52
C VAL A 74 1.90 -25.53 6.21
N SER A 75 2.01 -26.36 7.24
CA SER A 75 2.08 -27.83 7.13
C SER A 75 0.71 -28.53 7.07
N THR A 76 -0.40 -27.80 7.24
CA THR A 76 -1.77 -28.33 7.39
C THR A 76 -2.77 -27.63 6.45
N VAL A 77 -4.07 -28.01 6.55
CA VAL A 77 -5.18 -27.37 5.81
C VAL A 77 -5.22 -25.88 6.11
N ALA A 78 -4.69 -25.10 5.18
CA ALA A 78 -4.54 -23.66 5.31
C ALA A 78 -5.83 -22.92 4.96
N PHE A 79 -6.23 -21.95 5.79
CA PHE A 79 -7.27 -21.00 5.40
C PHE A 79 -6.78 -20.13 4.23
N SER A 80 -7.70 -19.79 3.33
CA SER A 80 -7.40 -18.87 2.23
C SER A 80 -7.06 -17.48 2.76
N ARG A 81 -5.92 -16.94 2.32
CA ARG A 81 -5.52 -15.53 2.54
C ARG A 81 -6.58 -14.55 2.06
N GLY A 82 -7.42 -14.94 1.08
CA GLY A 82 -8.49 -14.08 0.59
C GLY A 82 -9.57 -13.75 1.62
N ARG A 83 -9.61 -14.49 2.74
CA ARG A 83 -10.45 -14.17 3.91
C ARG A 83 -9.98 -12.90 4.61
N VAL A 84 -8.67 -12.70 4.72
CA VAL A 84 -8.06 -11.56 5.43
C VAL A 84 -8.57 -10.24 4.87
N VAL A 85 -8.54 -10.07 3.53
CA VAL A 85 -8.97 -8.83 2.88
C VAL A 85 -10.42 -8.51 3.21
N LYS A 86 -11.31 -9.50 3.18
CA LYS A 86 -12.72 -9.32 3.56
C LYS A 86 -12.86 -8.92 5.03
N ALA A 87 -12.16 -9.62 5.93
CA ALA A 87 -12.21 -9.37 7.37
C ALA A 87 -11.79 -7.94 7.75
N VAL A 88 -10.81 -7.38 7.03
CA VAL A 88 -10.32 -6.02 7.27
C VAL A 88 -10.99 -4.96 6.39
N SER A 89 -11.95 -5.33 5.55
CA SER A 89 -12.40 -4.47 4.44
C SER A 89 -13.16 -3.21 4.88
N SER A 90 -13.78 -3.22 6.06
CA SER A 90 -14.42 -2.04 6.66
C SER A 90 -13.45 -1.16 7.48
N ALA A 91 -12.19 -1.56 7.62
CA ALA A 91 -11.20 -0.79 8.37
C ALA A 91 -10.90 0.55 7.68
N SER A 92 -10.80 1.61 8.46
CA SER A 92 -10.55 2.99 7.97
C SER A 92 -9.32 3.65 8.57
N SER A 93 -8.61 2.93 9.44
CA SER A 93 -7.35 3.32 10.04
C SER A 93 -6.43 2.10 10.21
N PRO A 94 -5.11 2.30 10.33
CA PRO A 94 -4.19 1.22 10.63
C PRO A 94 -4.57 0.42 11.89
N GLY A 95 -4.96 1.10 12.97
CA GLY A 95 -5.38 0.44 14.21
C GLY A 95 -6.59 -0.47 14.03
N SER A 96 -7.59 -0.02 13.25
CA SER A 96 -8.76 -0.88 12.95
C SER A 96 -8.42 -2.12 12.11
N VAL A 97 -7.39 -2.04 11.25
CA VAL A 97 -6.87 -3.23 10.55
C VAL A 97 -6.18 -4.17 11.53
N GLU A 98 -5.32 -3.65 12.41
CA GLU A 98 -4.61 -4.44 13.42
C GLU A 98 -5.59 -5.19 14.33
N SER A 99 -6.61 -4.49 14.85
CA SER A 99 -7.67 -5.12 15.66
C SER A 99 -8.46 -6.19 14.89
N ALA A 100 -8.63 -6.06 13.57
CA ALA A 100 -9.30 -7.08 12.78
C ALA A 100 -8.39 -8.29 12.50
N LEU A 101 -7.09 -8.07 12.30
CA LEU A 101 -6.11 -9.14 12.07
C LEU A 101 -5.90 -10.03 13.30
N THR A 102 -6.05 -9.52 14.52
CA THR A 102 -5.95 -10.34 15.75
C THR A 102 -7.04 -11.40 15.85
N ARG A 103 -8.19 -11.21 15.17
CA ARG A 103 -9.31 -12.17 15.14
C ARG A 103 -9.18 -13.22 14.04
N GLU A 104 -8.21 -13.08 13.14
CA GLU A 104 -8.01 -14.03 12.05
C GLU A 104 -7.06 -15.16 12.47
N PRO A 105 -7.31 -16.41 12.04
CA PRO A 105 -6.44 -17.55 12.38
C PRO A 105 -5.15 -17.54 11.54
N LEU A 106 -4.31 -16.49 11.70
CA LEU A 106 -3.13 -16.26 10.87
C LEU A 106 -2.12 -17.42 10.92
N ALA A 107 -2.00 -18.10 12.07
CA ALA A 107 -1.19 -19.31 12.25
C ALA A 107 -1.55 -20.44 11.25
N ARG A 108 -2.78 -20.43 10.73
CA ARG A 108 -3.29 -21.39 9.74
C ARG A 108 -3.34 -20.80 8.33
N MET A 109 -2.65 -19.69 8.07
CA MET A 109 -2.63 -19.02 6.76
C MET A 109 -1.20 -18.89 6.25
N SER A 110 -0.98 -19.22 4.98
CA SER A 110 0.32 -19.03 4.33
C SER A 110 0.81 -17.58 4.44
N PRO A 111 2.14 -17.33 4.46
CA PRO A 111 2.69 -15.98 4.54
C PRO A 111 2.11 -15.01 3.50
N PHE A 112 1.93 -13.77 3.94
CA PHE A 112 1.37 -12.71 3.12
C PHE A 112 1.87 -11.33 3.54
N ARG A 113 1.64 -10.36 2.65
CA ARG A 113 1.81 -8.94 2.93
C ARG A 113 0.49 -8.25 2.58
N LEU A 114 -0.11 -7.61 3.58
CA LEU A 114 -1.30 -6.79 3.41
C LEU A 114 -0.86 -5.33 3.34
N VAL A 115 -1.19 -4.63 2.26
CA VAL A 115 -0.93 -3.21 2.08
C VAL A 115 -2.22 -2.45 2.28
N GLY A 116 -2.24 -1.53 3.25
CA GLY A 116 -3.34 -0.61 3.51
C GLY A 116 -2.98 0.82 3.13
N LEU A 117 -3.89 1.50 2.45
CA LEU A 117 -3.80 2.89 2.05
C LEU A 117 -4.88 3.68 2.79
N PHE A 118 -4.48 4.68 3.57
CA PHE A 118 -5.39 5.50 4.39
C PHE A 118 -5.27 6.97 3.99
N PRO A 119 -6.09 7.44 3.03
CA PRO A 119 -5.94 8.77 2.48
C PRO A 119 -6.37 9.89 3.45
N ALA A 120 -7.08 9.58 4.54
CA ALA A 120 -7.42 10.57 5.56
C ALA A 120 -6.20 10.98 6.40
N THR A 121 -5.28 10.05 6.67
CA THR A 121 -4.07 10.27 7.47
C THR A 121 -2.79 10.31 6.62
N HIS A 122 -2.91 10.15 5.30
CA HIS A 122 -1.78 10.03 4.38
C HIS A 122 -0.82 8.88 4.77
N GLU A 123 -1.37 7.77 5.25
CA GLU A 123 -0.57 6.60 5.68
C GLU A 123 -0.64 5.45 4.68
N ILE A 124 0.53 4.86 4.40
CA ILE A 124 0.63 3.54 3.77
C ILE A 124 1.24 2.60 4.80
N VAL A 125 0.52 1.53 5.13
CA VAL A 125 0.97 0.54 6.12
C VAL A 125 1.00 -0.84 5.47
N GLU A 126 2.08 -1.56 5.66
CA GLU A 126 2.24 -2.95 5.23
C GLU A 126 2.31 -3.85 6.47
N TRP A 127 1.38 -4.79 6.59
CA TRP A 127 1.44 -5.86 7.59
C TRP A 127 1.98 -7.13 6.96
N ARG A 128 3.06 -7.63 7.53
CA ARG A 128 3.80 -8.79 7.04
C ARG A 128 3.61 -9.96 7.99
N TRP A 129 3.02 -11.04 7.49
CA TRP A 129 2.84 -12.28 8.23
C TRP A 129 3.76 -13.36 7.66
N ASP A 130 4.63 -13.92 8.49
CA ASP A 130 5.65 -14.91 8.12
C ASP A 130 5.53 -16.27 8.84
N LEU A 131 4.36 -16.55 9.44
CA LEU A 131 4.07 -17.70 10.33
C LEU A 131 4.75 -17.64 11.71
N LYS A 132 5.55 -16.61 12.01
CA LYS A 132 6.11 -16.39 13.35
C LYS A 132 5.55 -15.13 13.98
N ALA A 133 5.49 -14.04 13.23
CA ALA A 133 5.06 -12.75 13.72
C ALA A 133 4.32 -11.94 12.65
N LEU A 134 3.36 -11.14 13.11
CA LEU A 134 2.77 -10.08 12.30
C LEU A 134 3.55 -8.79 12.54
N ARG A 135 4.25 -8.30 11.52
CA ARG A 135 5.07 -7.09 11.63
C ARG A 135 4.47 -5.95 10.81
N ARG A 136 4.31 -4.79 11.44
CA ARG A 136 3.92 -3.53 10.77
C ARG A 136 5.14 -2.87 10.14
N ARG A 137 4.98 -2.35 8.93
CA ARG A 137 5.94 -1.47 8.27
C ARG A 137 5.22 -0.25 7.70
N ASN A 138 5.63 0.93 8.13
CA ASN A 138 5.12 2.19 7.58
C ASN A 138 5.90 2.56 6.31
N HIS A 139 5.18 3.07 5.31
CA HIS A 139 5.74 3.58 4.07
C HIS A 139 5.33 5.03 3.88
N ARG A 140 6.20 5.81 3.23
CA ARG A 140 5.89 7.20 2.87
C ARG A 140 4.74 7.23 1.85
N TRP A 141 3.89 8.25 1.91
CA TRP A 141 2.82 8.51 0.92
C TRP A 141 3.40 8.99 -0.43
N LYS A 142 4.20 8.12 -1.07
CA LYS A 142 4.90 8.37 -2.34
C LYS A 142 4.68 7.21 -3.29
N ALA A 143 4.88 7.46 -4.59
CA ALA A 143 4.74 6.43 -5.60
C ALA A 143 5.62 5.22 -5.26
N GLN A 144 5.01 4.03 -5.21
CA GLN A 144 5.67 2.81 -4.76
C GLN A 144 5.00 1.57 -5.36
N GLN A 145 5.77 0.49 -5.44
CA GLN A 145 5.32 -0.80 -5.95
C GLN A 145 5.62 -1.93 -4.95
N TRP A 146 4.68 -2.88 -4.83
CA TRP A 146 4.88 -4.14 -4.11
C TRP A 146 4.70 -5.30 -5.09
N ILE A 147 5.63 -6.24 -5.06
CA ILE A 147 5.72 -7.35 -6.02
C ILE A 147 5.82 -8.67 -5.27
N SER A 148 5.05 -9.66 -5.72
CA SER A 148 5.16 -11.05 -5.27
C SER A 148 5.22 -12.01 -6.46
N SER A 149 5.95 -13.11 -6.33
CA SER A 149 6.06 -14.15 -7.37
C SER A 149 6.28 -15.51 -6.74
N GLY A 150 5.58 -16.52 -7.26
CA GLY A 150 5.76 -17.91 -6.87
C GLY A 150 6.82 -18.64 -7.71
N PHE A 151 7.46 -17.94 -8.66
CA PHE A 151 8.56 -18.47 -9.46
C PHE A 151 9.91 -18.14 -8.81
N ASP A 152 10.31 -16.87 -8.85
CA ASP A 152 11.44 -16.30 -8.10
C ASP A 152 11.05 -14.88 -7.68
N GLU A 153 10.71 -14.73 -6.41
CA GLU A 153 10.22 -13.47 -5.84
C GLU A 153 11.32 -12.39 -5.79
N PRO A 154 12.56 -12.66 -5.32
CA PRO A 154 13.67 -11.71 -5.43
C PRO A 154 13.92 -11.22 -6.87
N ALA A 155 13.97 -12.11 -7.86
CA ALA A 155 14.19 -11.70 -9.25
C ALA A 155 13.02 -10.87 -9.80
N ALA A 156 11.78 -11.29 -9.55
CA ALA A 156 10.60 -10.53 -9.95
C ALA A 156 10.60 -9.13 -9.30
N GLN A 157 10.97 -9.03 -8.01
CA GLN A 157 11.11 -7.75 -7.32
C GLN A 157 12.15 -6.86 -7.99
N ARG A 158 13.34 -7.37 -8.30
CA ARG A 158 14.40 -6.60 -8.98
C ARG A 158 13.96 -6.12 -10.36
N ILE A 159 13.42 -7.01 -11.18
CA ILE A 159 13.05 -6.74 -12.58
C ILE A 159 11.86 -5.77 -12.66
N ARG A 160 10.74 -6.08 -11.99
CA ARG A 160 9.55 -5.22 -12.04
C ARG A 160 9.81 -3.85 -11.41
N SER A 161 10.62 -3.77 -10.34
CA SER A 161 11.04 -2.48 -9.77
C SER A 161 11.94 -1.67 -10.70
N ARG A 162 12.80 -2.31 -11.51
CA ARG A 162 13.58 -1.62 -12.55
C ARG A 162 12.65 -1.09 -13.65
N THR A 163 11.69 -1.89 -14.11
CA THR A 163 10.67 -1.49 -15.08
C THR A 163 9.84 -0.30 -14.55
N PHE A 164 9.40 -0.33 -13.30
CA PHE A 164 8.68 0.76 -12.64
C PHE A 164 9.52 2.05 -12.56
N ARG A 165 10.77 1.97 -12.09
CA ARG A 165 11.68 3.14 -12.03
C ARG A 165 11.91 3.76 -13.40
N ARG A 166 12.05 2.95 -14.45
CA ARG A 166 12.17 3.46 -15.83
C ARG A 166 10.88 4.12 -16.29
N ALA A 167 9.72 3.49 -16.05
CA ALA A 167 8.42 4.04 -16.41
C ALA A 167 8.11 5.37 -15.71
N MET A 168 8.57 5.56 -14.48
CA MET A 168 8.42 6.82 -13.71
C MET A 168 9.18 8.01 -14.33
N ARG A 169 10.12 7.78 -15.25
CA ARG A 169 10.83 8.85 -15.98
C ARG A 169 10.05 9.38 -17.19
N GLN A 170 8.92 8.76 -17.54
CA GLN A 170 8.11 9.19 -18.68
C GLN A 170 7.31 10.44 -18.34
N ARG A 171 7.11 11.36 -19.31
CA ARG A 171 6.29 12.58 -19.14
C ARG A 171 4.87 12.32 -18.64
N THR A 172 4.31 11.15 -18.93
CA THR A 172 2.95 10.77 -18.53
C THR A 172 2.89 10.08 -17.17
N ALA A 173 4.02 9.96 -16.45
CA ALA A 173 4.07 9.27 -15.16
C ALA A 173 3.00 9.79 -14.20
N GLY A 174 2.35 8.86 -13.51
CA GLY A 174 1.25 9.15 -12.58
C GLY A 174 -0.13 9.35 -13.20
N LYS A 175 -0.25 9.47 -14.53
CA LYS A 175 -1.57 9.45 -15.21
C LYS A 175 -2.14 8.03 -15.25
N LEU A 176 -3.47 7.93 -15.33
CA LEU A 176 -4.16 6.65 -15.32
C LEU A 176 -3.81 5.76 -16.53
N ASP A 177 -3.76 6.33 -17.73
CA ASP A 177 -3.38 5.55 -18.93
C ASP A 177 -1.92 5.13 -18.91
N TRP A 178 -1.05 5.91 -18.27
CA TRP A 178 0.33 5.48 -18.01
C TRP A 178 0.37 4.28 -17.06
N LEU A 179 -0.43 4.29 -15.99
CA LEU A 179 -0.51 3.19 -15.03
C LEU A 179 -1.00 1.90 -15.71
N ARG A 180 -2.02 2.03 -16.58
CA ARG A 180 -2.53 0.91 -17.39
C ARG A 180 -1.45 0.36 -18.33
N ARG A 181 -0.71 1.22 -19.04
CA ARG A 181 0.42 0.79 -19.89
C ARG A 181 1.51 0.09 -19.09
N LEU A 182 1.86 0.59 -17.91
CA LEU A 182 2.82 -0.07 -17.01
C LEU A 182 2.35 -1.49 -16.63
N HIS A 183 1.07 -1.66 -16.30
CA HIS A 183 0.52 -2.96 -15.92
C HIS A 183 0.30 -3.92 -17.09
N ARG A 184 0.32 -3.43 -18.33
CA ARG A 184 0.34 -4.23 -19.57
C ARG A 184 1.77 -4.52 -20.07
N SER A 185 2.79 -4.00 -19.39
CA SER A 185 4.17 -4.06 -19.86
C SER A 185 4.78 -5.45 -19.75
N HIS A 186 5.47 -5.84 -20.81
CA HIS A 186 6.30 -7.04 -20.88
C HIS A 186 7.77 -6.79 -20.55
N ALA A 187 8.20 -5.56 -20.27
CA ALA A 187 9.62 -5.30 -20.11
C ALA A 187 10.31 -6.15 -19.00
N PRO A 188 11.51 -6.73 -19.26
CA PRO A 188 12.26 -6.67 -20.53
C PRO A 188 11.60 -7.49 -21.64
N ASP A 189 11.14 -8.72 -21.34
CA ASP A 189 10.50 -9.63 -22.27
C ASP A 189 9.27 -10.29 -21.65
N ALA A 190 8.32 -10.72 -22.49
CA ALA A 190 7.14 -11.43 -22.03
C ALA A 190 7.57 -12.73 -21.33
N GLY A 191 7.27 -12.87 -20.05
CA GLY A 191 7.74 -14.02 -19.28
C GLY A 191 7.32 -14.01 -17.81
N PRO A 192 7.96 -14.84 -16.96
CA PRO A 192 7.60 -14.98 -15.55
C PRO A 192 7.87 -13.69 -14.75
N PHE A 193 8.77 -12.83 -15.23
CA PHE A 193 9.24 -11.65 -14.52
C PHE A 193 8.59 -10.34 -14.96
N SER A 194 7.90 -10.30 -16.10
CA SER A 194 7.23 -9.09 -16.58
C SER A 194 6.06 -8.67 -15.68
N THR A 195 5.66 -7.39 -15.76
CA THR A 195 4.52 -6.87 -14.98
C THR A 195 3.21 -7.52 -15.43
N CYS A 196 2.96 -7.57 -16.74
CA CYS A 196 1.99 -8.47 -17.33
C CYS A 196 2.69 -9.82 -17.53
N MET A 197 2.48 -10.75 -16.61
CA MET A 197 3.22 -12.00 -16.51
C MET A 197 2.66 -13.06 -17.47
N HIS A 198 3.56 -13.81 -18.12
CA HIS A 198 3.21 -14.93 -18.99
C HIS A 198 4.09 -16.16 -18.71
N ARG A 199 3.45 -17.32 -18.52
CA ARG A 199 4.05 -18.65 -18.47
C ARG A 199 3.09 -19.65 -19.14
N ALA A 200 3.56 -20.86 -19.39
CA ALA A 200 2.73 -21.93 -19.95
C ALA A 200 1.55 -22.31 -19.02
N ASP A 201 1.76 -22.30 -17.70
CA ASP A 201 0.78 -22.76 -16.71
C ASP A 201 0.06 -21.63 -15.96
N ALA A 202 0.54 -20.39 -16.08
CA ALA A 202 0.06 -19.24 -15.32
C ALA A 202 0.26 -17.92 -16.08
N ALA A 203 -0.61 -16.94 -15.85
CA ALA A 203 -0.49 -15.60 -16.43
C ALA A 203 -1.05 -14.54 -15.48
N THR A 204 -0.88 -13.26 -15.82
CA THR A 204 -1.76 -12.22 -15.27
C THR A 204 -3.19 -12.51 -15.75
N VAL A 205 -4.10 -12.89 -14.86
CA VAL A 205 -5.48 -13.27 -15.20
C VAL A 205 -6.49 -12.14 -14.94
N SER A 206 -6.08 -11.08 -14.25
CA SER A 206 -6.90 -9.89 -14.11
C SER A 206 -6.10 -8.65 -13.70
N TYR A 207 -6.70 -7.50 -13.98
CA TYR A 207 -6.24 -6.17 -13.58
C TYR A 207 -7.33 -5.47 -12.77
N THR A 208 -7.00 -5.02 -11.56
CA THR A 208 -7.87 -4.16 -10.74
C THR A 208 -7.26 -2.77 -10.60
N GLU A 209 -8.03 -1.74 -10.86
CA GLU A 209 -7.66 -0.33 -10.75
C GLU A 209 -8.60 0.39 -9.80
N VAL A 210 -8.03 1.03 -8.77
CA VAL A 210 -8.75 1.88 -7.84
C VAL A 210 -8.34 3.32 -8.07
N SER A 211 -9.32 4.22 -8.17
CA SER A 211 -9.13 5.65 -8.26
C SER A 211 -9.94 6.34 -7.17
N VAL A 212 -9.26 7.01 -6.25
CA VAL A 212 -9.87 7.81 -5.19
C VAL A 212 -9.73 9.28 -5.53
N PHE A 213 -10.86 9.99 -5.51
CA PHE A 213 -10.96 11.43 -5.70
C PHE A 213 -11.50 12.06 -4.42
N SER A 214 -11.74 13.38 -4.41
CA SER A 214 -12.20 14.08 -3.21
C SER A 214 -13.50 13.50 -2.63
N LYS A 215 -14.59 13.37 -3.41
CA LYS A 215 -15.90 12.92 -2.89
C LYS A 215 -16.34 11.52 -3.35
N ARG A 216 -15.57 10.90 -4.23
CA ARG A 216 -15.92 9.63 -4.88
C ARG A 216 -14.70 8.75 -5.07
N ALA A 217 -14.93 7.46 -5.14
CA ALA A 217 -13.96 6.47 -5.54
C ALA A 217 -14.55 5.56 -6.62
N ARG A 218 -13.65 4.87 -7.31
CA ARG A 218 -13.98 3.98 -8.42
C ARG A 218 -13.08 2.77 -8.39
N MET A 219 -13.67 1.60 -8.57
CA MET A 219 -12.93 0.38 -8.87
C MET A 219 -13.29 -0.07 -10.29
N HIS A 220 -12.28 -0.26 -11.12
CA HIS A 220 -12.36 -0.87 -12.43
C HIS A 220 -11.67 -2.23 -12.37
N TYR A 221 -12.32 -3.27 -12.87
CA TYR A 221 -11.81 -4.63 -12.90
C TYR A 221 -11.92 -5.17 -14.30
N GLN A 222 -10.80 -5.65 -14.83
CA GLN A 222 -10.72 -6.28 -16.14
C GLN A 222 -10.29 -7.75 -15.97
N PRO A 223 -11.17 -8.72 -16.29
CA PRO A 223 -10.79 -10.11 -16.33
C PRO A 223 -9.94 -10.41 -17.59
N GLY A 224 -9.18 -11.50 -17.54
CA GLY A 224 -8.30 -11.92 -18.61
C GLY A 224 -6.94 -11.21 -18.62
N ILE A 225 -6.11 -11.60 -19.59
CA ILE A 225 -4.73 -11.14 -19.68
C ILE A 225 -4.70 -9.65 -20.04
N ALA A 226 -4.08 -8.86 -19.16
CA ALA A 226 -4.15 -7.39 -19.24
C ALA A 226 -3.72 -6.84 -20.60
N CYS A 227 -2.71 -7.43 -21.25
CA CYS A 227 -2.21 -6.99 -22.56
C CYS A 227 -3.06 -7.45 -23.76
N GLN A 228 -3.89 -8.49 -23.61
CA GLN A 228 -4.71 -9.08 -24.68
C GLN A 228 -6.18 -8.68 -24.60
N THR A 229 -6.67 -8.39 -23.40
CA THR A 229 -8.07 -8.00 -23.20
C THR A 229 -8.31 -6.55 -23.65
N SER A 230 -9.44 -6.36 -24.35
CA SER A 230 -9.95 -5.05 -24.75
C SER A 230 -10.28 -4.18 -23.54
N ALA A 231 -10.00 -2.88 -23.63
CA ALA A 231 -10.33 -1.91 -22.59
C ALA A 231 -11.83 -1.83 -22.27
N ARG A 232 -12.71 -2.30 -23.18
CA ARG A 232 -14.17 -2.32 -22.99
C ARG A 232 -14.67 -3.53 -22.18
N ALA A 233 -13.86 -4.56 -21.97
CA ALA A 233 -14.28 -5.80 -21.32
C ALA A 233 -14.32 -5.71 -19.77
N GLY A 234 -13.98 -4.56 -19.19
CA GLY A 234 -13.93 -4.37 -17.75
C GLY A 234 -15.26 -3.95 -17.12
N ARG A 235 -15.45 -4.31 -15.84
CA ARG A 235 -16.56 -3.85 -15.01
C ARG A 235 -16.09 -2.69 -14.14
N GLN A 236 -16.89 -1.64 -14.08
CA GLN A 236 -16.64 -0.48 -13.23
C GLN A 236 -17.71 -0.34 -12.16
N VAL A 237 -17.30 -0.05 -10.92
CA VAL A 237 -18.20 0.27 -9.80
C VAL A 237 -17.77 1.60 -9.17
N LEU A 238 -18.75 2.49 -8.99
CA LEU A 238 -18.57 3.78 -8.33
C LEU A 238 -19.00 3.72 -6.87
N LEU A 239 -18.26 4.38 -6.00
CA LEU A 239 -18.51 4.48 -4.57
C LEU A 239 -18.48 5.96 -4.16
N ARG A 240 -19.51 6.42 -3.45
CA ARG A 240 -19.51 7.73 -2.82
C ARG A 240 -18.69 7.64 -1.53
N LEU A 241 -17.82 8.62 -1.28
CA LEU A 241 -17.07 8.66 -0.03
C LEU A 241 -17.92 9.26 1.08
N SER A 242 -17.79 8.69 2.28
CA SER A 242 -18.45 9.13 3.51
C SER A 242 -17.93 10.51 3.97
N LYS A 243 -16.66 10.81 3.71
CA LYS A 243 -16.03 12.12 3.94
C LYS A 243 -15.14 12.50 2.76
N PRO A 244 -14.95 13.79 2.45
CA PRO A 244 -14.01 14.20 1.42
C PRO A 244 -12.56 13.83 1.76
N VAL A 245 -11.81 13.33 0.77
CA VAL A 245 -10.37 13.11 0.86
C VAL A 245 -9.61 14.35 0.37
N GLY A 246 -8.53 14.72 1.06
CA GLY A 246 -7.58 15.75 0.61
C GLY A 246 -7.90 17.19 1.01
N GLY A 247 -8.76 17.41 2.02
CA GLY A 247 -8.84 18.69 2.71
C GLY A 247 -7.78 18.72 3.82
N ARG A 248 -6.73 19.54 3.68
CA ARG A 248 -6.08 20.07 4.88
C ARG A 248 -7.13 20.94 5.56
N ALA A 249 -7.42 20.69 6.82
CA ALA A 249 -7.95 21.76 7.66
C ALA A 249 -6.86 22.84 7.66
N SER A 250 -7.15 23.98 7.04
CA SER A 250 -6.39 25.21 7.27
C SER A 250 -6.58 25.56 8.74
N GLN A 251 -5.66 25.12 9.60
CA GLN A 251 -5.41 25.78 10.87
C GLN A 251 -4.51 26.98 10.59
N ASP A 252 -5.05 27.98 9.89
CA ASP A 252 -4.55 29.35 9.96
C ASP A 252 -5.56 30.10 10.82
N GLY A 253 -5.55 29.77 12.11
CA GLY A 253 -6.24 30.52 13.15
C GLY A 253 -5.27 31.56 13.71
N CYS A 254 -5.22 32.70 13.04
CA CYS A 254 -4.97 34.05 13.58
C CYS A 254 -4.27 34.08 14.96
N SER A 255 -2.94 34.12 14.97
CA SER A 255 -2.19 34.66 16.10
C SER A 255 -2.35 36.17 16.06
N GLN A 256 -3.19 36.73 16.93
CA GLN A 256 -3.23 38.17 17.12
C GLN A 256 -1.93 38.63 17.79
N GLU A 257 -1.21 39.50 17.09
CA GLU A 257 -0.13 40.32 17.61
C GLU A 257 -0.67 41.25 18.71
N GLY A 258 -0.26 41.02 19.96
CA GLY A 258 -0.33 42.01 21.02
C GLY A 258 0.92 42.88 21.00
N LYS A 259 0.76 44.16 20.64
CA LYS A 259 1.80 45.20 20.72
C LYS A 259 2.20 45.52 22.18
N PRO A 260 3.40 46.09 22.41
CA PRO A 260 4.02 46.18 23.73
C PRO A 260 3.55 47.42 24.51
N GLY A 261 3.40 47.27 25.83
CA GLY A 261 3.24 48.37 26.78
C GLY A 261 4.57 48.72 27.45
N HIS A 262 4.92 50.01 27.43
CA HIS A 262 5.97 50.65 28.22
C HIS A 262 5.56 50.75 29.70
N ALA A 263 6.50 50.51 30.63
CA ALA A 263 7.00 51.51 31.61
C ALA A 263 7.72 50.86 32.81
N ASP A 264 8.98 51.30 32.97
CA ASP A 264 9.73 51.69 34.18
C ASP A 264 9.93 50.80 35.44
N GLN A 265 11.24 50.64 35.72
CA GLN A 265 12.00 50.87 36.97
C GLN A 265 11.59 50.18 38.28
N PHE A 266 12.51 49.40 38.88
CA PHE A 266 13.44 49.86 39.94
C PHE A 266 14.20 48.68 40.62
N LEU A 267 15.51 48.93 40.89
CA LEU A 267 16.41 48.46 41.98
C LEU A 267 16.55 46.97 42.37
N GLY A 268 17.82 46.54 42.50
CA GLY A 268 18.23 45.45 43.39
C GLY A 268 19.64 44.92 43.13
N ALA A 269 20.57 45.17 44.05
CA ALA A 269 22.02 44.99 43.93
C ALA A 269 22.56 43.61 44.34
N SER A 270 23.86 43.42 44.04
CA SER A 270 24.84 42.51 44.70
C SER A 270 24.67 41.01 44.38
N SER A 271 25.69 40.12 44.38
CA SER A 271 27.14 40.12 44.59
C SER A 271 27.66 38.70 44.29
N GLY A 272 28.97 38.52 44.11
CA GLY A 272 29.69 37.24 44.35
C GLY A 272 30.03 36.42 43.10
N THR A 273 31.21 36.59 42.48
CA THR A 273 32.51 35.91 42.74
C THR A 273 32.69 34.52 42.13
N HIS A 274 33.68 34.45 41.23
CA HIS A 274 34.76 33.45 41.06
C HIS A 274 34.38 31.97 40.78
N GLN A 275 35.11 31.16 40.02
CA GLN A 275 36.38 31.20 39.24
C GLN A 275 36.36 29.89 38.38
N ILE A 276 36.81 29.89 37.11
CA ILE A 276 38.12 29.37 36.63
C ILE A 276 38.29 27.85 36.92
N GLN A 277 38.65 26.91 36.03
CA GLN A 277 39.31 26.89 34.72
C GLN A 277 39.32 25.42 34.20
N THR A 278 39.46 25.24 32.87
CA THR A 278 40.29 24.25 32.10
C THR A 278 40.43 22.79 32.58
N GLY A 279 40.47 21.75 31.74
CA GLY A 279 40.80 21.68 30.32
C GLY A 279 40.87 20.22 29.82
N VAL A 280 40.96 20.13 28.50
CA VAL A 280 41.15 19.00 27.55
C VAL A 280 42.61 18.47 27.66
N PRO A 281 42.99 17.17 27.41
CA PRO A 281 43.11 16.53 26.05
C PRO A 281 42.75 15.01 25.99
N CYS A 282 42.29 14.42 24.88
CA CYS A 282 42.91 14.07 23.59
C CYS A 282 44.09 13.07 23.65
N ASP A 283 43.85 11.81 23.22
CA ASP A 283 44.69 10.90 22.39
C ASP A 283 44.19 9.44 22.54
N SER A 284 44.55 8.42 21.75
CA SER A 284 44.61 8.18 20.30
C SER A 284 45.03 6.69 20.13
N SER A 285 44.23 5.87 19.43
CA SER A 285 44.61 4.67 18.63
C SER A 285 45.43 3.51 19.29
N PRO A 286 45.78 2.36 18.61
CA PRO A 286 45.30 1.73 17.36
C PRO A 286 45.02 0.17 17.43
N VAL A 287 44.32 -0.34 16.39
CA VAL A 287 44.54 -1.57 15.57
C VAL A 287 44.66 -2.99 16.20
N LYS A 288 43.87 -3.94 15.67
CA LYS A 288 44.37 -5.24 15.15
C LYS A 288 43.41 -5.90 14.14
N ARG A 289 44.02 -6.42 13.06
CA ARG A 289 43.43 -7.31 12.04
C ARG A 289 43.22 -8.73 12.61
N ILE A 290 42.22 -9.45 12.10
CA ILE A 290 42.28 -10.66 11.25
C ILE A 290 40.94 -10.72 10.49
#